data_AF-A0A7X6YE89-F1
#
_entry.id   AF-A0A7X6YE89-F1
#
_cell.length_a   1.000
_cell.length_b   1.000
_cell.length_c   1.000
_cell.angle_alpha   90.00
_cell.angle_beta   90.00
_cell.angle_gamma   90.00
#
_symmetry.space_group_name_H-M   'P 1'
#
loop_
_entity.id
_entity.type
_entity.pdbx_description
1 polymer ?
#
loop_
_entity_poly.entity_id
_entity_poly.type
_entity_poly.pdbx_seq_one_letter_code
_entity_poly.pdbx_strand_id
1 'polypeptide(L)'
;ALRRQPAAQALPALLAAAVQATNVTVRARILQMAPSLRFAGSEEEMEKAMMAATSPDAIADVLKNIAEKNKMSIGTNAPAWKVLLADMRPVQERGFFGGDEDEASISDVAATSIEAVYGSESMMEMISGHSSAENLRPETLRKFRKLRALARLEGKSEDQLPKMPSADDVSAARRKVIDAALTKTAGHDTVAALIDTLTDAETLYLAEAMDANPAVQKAVAPLTRRIVAVTTDPALAPADAVRLAKMKGANVSTNLIAEMREVCMRQVAAGKPVGVTLASTGTGKGLELRVKPLDDVSQRRASGFSPLSGKSGKPQGSVTGIARGGDGYGHALWPVDLPAPSAPAGVAATKDDDPDDDRLDSFENMFERQQEDFENAVESFCETGKALSPGASVSFFGALPRKAKGKKGASDDDPFDQ
;
A
#
# COMPACT_ATOMS: atom_id res chain seq x y z
N ALA A 1 18.22 16.94 -4.47
CA ALA A 1 19.65 16.97 -4.84
C ALA A 1 20.08 15.71 -5.62
N LEU A 2 20.01 14.50 -5.02
CA LEU A 2 20.51 13.26 -5.64
C LEU A 2 19.86 12.90 -6.99
N ARG A 3 18.56 13.16 -7.19
CA ARG A 3 17.86 12.89 -8.47
C ARG A 3 18.41 13.67 -9.67
N ARG A 4 19.05 14.82 -9.43
CA ARG A 4 19.67 15.66 -10.45
C ARG A 4 21.09 15.19 -10.82
N GLN A 5 21.66 14.25 -10.06
CA GLN A 5 22.98 13.68 -10.35
C GLN A 5 22.83 12.40 -11.18
N PRO A 6 23.83 12.03 -11.99
CA PRO A 6 23.84 10.73 -12.66
C PRO A 6 23.71 9.58 -11.66
N ALA A 7 22.96 8.55 -12.02
CA ALA A 7 22.69 7.39 -11.16
C ALA A 7 23.97 6.77 -10.55
N ALA A 8 25.05 6.70 -11.34
CA ALA A 8 26.35 6.19 -10.93
C ALA A 8 27.02 6.98 -9.78
N GLN A 9 26.66 8.25 -9.59
CA GLN A 9 27.15 9.10 -8.49
C GLN A 9 26.15 9.14 -7.33
N ALA A 10 24.85 9.20 -7.65
CA ALA A 10 23.78 9.31 -6.67
C ALA A 10 23.64 8.04 -5.81
N LEU A 11 23.77 6.86 -6.42
CA LEU A 11 23.55 5.59 -5.73
C LEU A 11 24.61 5.30 -4.66
N PRO A 12 25.93 5.41 -4.91
CA PRO A 12 26.93 5.23 -3.86
C PRO A 12 26.73 6.15 -2.65
N ALA A 13 26.39 7.42 -2.90
CA ALA A 13 26.12 8.39 -1.83
C ALA A 13 24.89 8.00 -1.00
N LEU A 14 23.81 7.57 -1.68
CA LEU A 14 22.61 7.08 -1.02
C LEU A 14 22.89 5.84 -0.17
N LEU A 15 23.67 4.89 -0.68
CA LEU A 15 24.01 3.67 0.04
C LEU A 15 24.94 3.92 1.22
N ALA A 16 25.89 4.84 1.09
CA ALA A 16 26.72 5.28 2.21
C ALA A 16 25.85 5.85 3.34
N ALA A 17 24.89 6.73 3.01
CA ALA A 17 23.95 7.27 3.98
C ALA A 17 23.07 6.18 4.62
N ALA A 18 22.56 5.22 3.83
CA ALA A 18 21.78 4.10 4.35
C ALA A 18 22.59 3.24 5.33
N VAL A 19 23.84 2.92 5.00
CA VAL A 19 24.75 2.13 5.85
C VAL A 19 25.08 2.86 7.16
N GLN A 20 25.23 4.19 7.13
CA GLN A 20 25.54 5.00 8.30
C GLN A 20 24.31 5.28 9.18
N ALA A 21 23.10 5.30 8.62
CA ALA A 21 21.87 5.58 9.36
C ALA A 21 21.59 4.52 10.42
N THR A 22 21.63 4.89 11.70
CA THR A 22 21.36 3.97 12.82
C THR A 22 19.86 3.73 13.04
N ASN A 23 19.03 4.73 12.73
CA ASN A 23 17.57 4.64 12.79
C ASN A 23 17.02 3.79 11.63
N VAL A 24 16.28 2.73 11.97
CA VAL A 24 15.73 1.75 11.01
C VAL A 24 14.74 2.39 10.03
N THR A 25 13.85 3.26 10.51
CA THR A 25 12.87 3.96 9.66
C THR A 25 13.56 4.87 8.64
N VAL A 26 14.56 5.64 9.08
CA VAL A 26 15.35 6.51 8.19
C VAL A 26 16.09 5.67 7.15
N ARG A 27 16.76 4.59 7.59
CA ARG A 27 17.46 3.66 6.70
C ARG A 27 16.52 3.08 5.64
N ALA A 28 15.36 2.55 6.04
CA ALA A 28 14.37 2.00 5.12
C ALA A 28 13.89 3.05 4.10
N ARG A 29 13.64 4.29 4.53
CA ARG A 29 13.22 5.37 3.63
C ARG A 29 14.28 5.72 2.61
N ILE A 30 15.55 5.78 3.02
CA ILE A 30 16.67 5.99 2.10
C ILE A 30 16.69 4.87 1.05
N LEU A 31 16.54 3.60 1.46
CA LEU A 31 16.52 2.46 0.53
C LEU A 31 15.33 2.48 -0.43
N GLN A 32 14.15 2.90 0.02
CA GLN A 32 12.96 3.05 -0.83
C GLN A 32 13.11 4.13 -1.91
N MET A 33 14.08 5.05 -1.76
CA MET A 33 14.41 6.03 -2.80
C MET A 33 15.34 5.48 -3.87
N ALA A 34 16.08 4.39 -3.58
CA ALA A 34 17.08 3.82 -4.48
C ALA A 34 16.51 3.43 -5.85
N PRO A 35 15.31 2.80 -5.97
CA PRO A 35 14.69 2.55 -7.27
C PRO A 35 14.66 3.81 -8.13
N SER A 36 14.12 4.92 -7.62
CA SER A 36 13.96 6.16 -8.39
C SER A 36 15.27 6.73 -8.97
N LEU A 37 16.43 6.31 -8.46
CA LEU A 37 17.73 6.70 -9.01
C LEU A 37 18.03 6.07 -10.38
N ARG A 38 17.32 5.02 -10.80
CA ARG A 38 17.45 4.45 -12.17
C ARG A 38 17.08 5.46 -13.26
N PHE A 39 16.29 6.48 -12.91
CA PHE A 39 15.89 7.57 -13.81
C PHE A 39 16.58 8.91 -13.46
N ALA A 40 17.52 8.91 -12.50
CA ALA A 40 18.20 10.12 -12.09
C ALA A 40 19.05 10.69 -13.23
N GLY A 41 18.94 12.01 -13.45
CA GLY A 41 19.57 12.71 -14.57
C GLY A 41 18.87 12.54 -15.93
N SER A 42 17.73 11.85 -15.99
CA SER A 42 16.92 11.67 -17.21
C SER A 42 15.59 12.43 -17.17
N GLU A 43 15.44 13.39 -16.26
CA GLU A 43 14.18 14.12 -16.01
C GLU A 43 13.69 14.85 -17.27
N GLU A 44 14.58 15.56 -17.97
CA GLU A 44 14.24 16.29 -19.20
C GLU A 44 13.95 15.35 -20.39
N GLU A 45 14.66 14.22 -20.48
CA GLU A 45 14.44 13.18 -21.51
C GLU A 45 13.09 12.50 -21.30
N MET A 46 12.74 12.21 -20.04
CA MET A 46 11.46 11.63 -19.64
C MET A 46 10.30 12.61 -19.84
N GLU A 47 10.46 13.89 -19.49
CA GLU A 47 9.45 14.92 -19.72
C GLU A 47 9.16 15.12 -21.22
N LYS A 48 10.21 15.23 -22.04
CA LYS A 48 10.08 15.31 -23.51
C LYS A 48 9.39 14.07 -24.08
N ALA A 49 9.73 12.89 -23.59
CA ALA A 49 9.13 11.65 -24.02
C ALA A 49 7.65 11.53 -23.61
N MET A 50 7.30 11.92 -22.38
CA MET A 50 5.91 11.93 -21.91
C MET A 50 5.06 12.92 -22.69
N MET A 51 5.61 14.08 -23.07
CA MET A 51 4.90 15.05 -23.92
C MET A 51 4.77 14.58 -25.38
N ALA A 52 5.71 13.76 -25.88
CA ALA A 52 5.71 13.27 -27.26
C ALA A 52 4.97 11.92 -27.43
N ALA A 53 4.75 11.17 -26.36
CA ALA A 53 4.12 9.86 -26.42
C ALA A 53 2.62 9.98 -26.68
N THR A 54 2.15 9.30 -27.71
CA THR A 54 0.74 9.28 -28.12
C THR A 54 -0.03 8.07 -27.59
N SER A 55 0.64 7.14 -26.92
CA SER A 55 0.06 5.93 -26.33
C SER A 55 0.80 5.48 -25.06
N PRO A 56 0.15 4.69 -24.18
CA PRO A 56 0.80 4.07 -23.03
C PRO A 56 2.01 3.20 -23.39
N ASP A 57 1.93 2.46 -24.49
CA ASP A 57 3.03 1.59 -24.96
C ASP A 57 4.28 2.39 -25.35
N ALA A 58 4.09 3.55 -25.99
CA ALA A 58 5.20 4.44 -26.34
C ALA A 58 5.89 5.01 -25.08
N ILE A 59 5.13 5.28 -24.01
CA ILE A 59 5.70 5.70 -22.72
C ILE A 59 6.51 4.55 -22.11
N ALA A 60 5.98 3.32 -22.13
CA ALA A 60 6.65 2.14 -21.60
C ALA A 60 7.99 1.87 -22.31
N ASP A 61 8.02 1.97 -23.63
CA ASP A 61 9.23 1.79 -24.44
C ASP A 61 10.31 2.84 -24.13
N VAL A 62 9.93 4.11 -23.97
CA VAL A 62 10.89 5.16 -23.59
C VAL A 62 11.44 4.89 -22.20
N LEU A 63 10.59 4.60 -21.22
CA LEU A 63 11.04 4.30 -19.86
C LEU A 63 11.96 3.09 -19.82
N LYS A 64 11.68 2.06 -20.63
CA LYS A 64 12.55 0.88 -20.80
C LYS A 64 13.91 1.26 -21.39
N ASN A 65 13.95 2.11 -22.41
CA ASN A 65 15.19 2.59 -23.01
C ASN A 65 16.04 3.41 -22.04
N ILE A 66 15.42 4.33 -21.28
CA ILE A 66 16.11 5.09 -20.22
C ILE A 66 16.65 4.15 -19.14
N ALA A 67 15.82 3.18 -18.72
CA ALA A 67 16.17 2.22 -17.69
C ALA A 67 17.33 1.28 -18.10
N GLU A 68 17.47 0.93 -19.38
CA GLU A 68 18.58 0.14 -19.91
C GLU A 68 19.84 1.00 -20.10
N LYS A 69 19.71 2.24 -20.58
CA LYS A 69 20.81 3.21 -20.70
C LYS A 69 21.45 3.51 -19.33
N ASN A 70 20.62 3.61 -18.29
CA ASN A 70 21.07 3.86 -16.91
C ASN A 70 21.29 2.58 -16.10
N LYS A 71 21.37 1.42 -16.76
CA LYS A 71 21.61 0.15 -16.07
C LYS A 71 22.95 0.17 -15.39
N MET A 72 22.93 0.04 -14.07
CA MET A 72 24.13 0.04 -13.25
C MET A 72 24.64 -1.39 -13.06
N SER A 73 25.94 -1.54 -12.85
CA SER A 73 26.50 -2.77 -12.30
C SER A 73 26.52 -2.69 -10.77
N ILE A 74 26.32 -3.82 -10.11
CA ILE A 74 26.38 -3.91 -8.64
C ILE A 74 27.79 -3.60 -8.11
N GLY A 75 28.83 -3.92 -8.92
CA GLY A 75 30.24 -3.55 -8.79
C GLY A 75 30.70 -3.04 -7.41
N THR A 76 31.10 -1.77 -7.36
CA THR A 76 31.65 -1.11 -6.17
C THR A 76 30.64 -0.89 -5.05
N ASN A 77 29.34 -1.03 -5.32
CA ASN A 77 28.27 -0.90 -4.32
C ASN A 77 28.00 -2.20 -3.54
N ALA A 78 28.54 -3.33 -4.01
CA ALA A 78 28.31 -4.64 -3.40
C ALA A 78 28.62 -4.70 -1.89
N PRO A 79 29.69 -4.08 -1.35
CA PRO A 79 29.95 -4.08 0.10
C PRO A 79 28.83 -3.40 0.91
N ALA A 80 28.31 -2.27 0.44
CA ALA A 80 27.21 -1.57 1.11
C ALA A 80 25.93 -2.41 1.10
N TRP A 81 25.62 -3.02 -0.04
CA TRP A 81 24.47 -3.92 -0.16
C TRP A 81 24.56 -5.14 0.74
N LYS A 82 25.75 -5.73 0.91
CA LYS A 82 25.96 -6.85 1.85
C LYS A 82 25.65 -6.44 3.30
N VAL A 83 26.06 -5.24 3.71
CA VAL A 83 25.73 -4.71 5.05
C VAL A 83 24.22 -4.55 5.21
N LEU A 84 23.54 -4.01 4.20
CA LEU A 84 22.09 -3.75 4.24
C LEU A 84 21.26 -5.04 4.18
N LEU A 85 21.68 -6.05 3.40
CA LEU A 85 21.01 -7.35 3.34
C LEU A 85 21.23 -8.20 4.61
N ALA A 86 22.27 -7.93 5.40
CA ALA A 86 22.46 -8.58 6.69
C ALA A 86 21.61 -7.96 7.81
N ASP A 87 21.00 -6.81 7.57
CA ASP A 87 20.23 -6.06 8.56
C ASP A 87 18.80 -6.62 8.65
N MET A 88 18.59 -7.50 9.63
CA MET A 88 17.30 -8.18 9.86
C MET A 88 16.36 -7.39 10.78
N ARG A 89 16.69 -6.14 11.14
CA ARG A 89 15.81 -5.34 11.99
C ARG A 89 14.48 -5.07 11.28
N PRO A 90 13.34 -5.22 11.98
CA PRO A 90 12.03 -5.06 11.38
C PRO A 90 11.78 -3.60 11.00
N VAL A 91 11.19 -3.40 9.84
CA VAL A 91 10.72 -2.12 9.33
C VAL A 91 9.21 -2.16 9.43
N GLN A 92 8.63 -1.12 10.01
CA GLN A 92 7.22 -0.83 9.77
C GLN A 92 7.10 -0.42 8.30
N GLU A 93 6.75 -1.37 7.44
CA GLU A 93 6.49 -1.08 6.04
C GLU A 93 5.36 -0.05 6.00
N ARG A 94 5.64 1.10 5.39
CA ARG A 94 4.67 2.18 5.20
C ARG A 94 4.60 2.45 3.71
N GLY A 95 3.71 1.72 3.03
CA GLY A 95 3.56 1.71 1.58
C GLY A 95 2.12 1.51 1.13
N PHE A 96 1.84 1.98 -0.09
CA PHE A 96 0.54 2.11 -0.75
C PHE A 96 -0.10 0.76 -1.17
N PHE A 97 0.61 -0.35 -1.04
CA PHE A 97 0.20 -1.69 -1.45
C PHE A 97 0.73 -2.69 -0.41
N GLY A 98 -0.15 -3.47 0.23
CA GLY A 98 0.24 -4.56 1.13
C GLY A 98 -0.31 -4.40 2.55
N GLY A 99 -1.07 -5.40 2.99
CA GLY A 99 -1.46 -5.55 4.38
C GLY A 99 -0.24 -5.86 5.25
N ASP A 100 0.04 -4.97 6.20
CA ASP A 100 1.14 -5.05 7.18
C ASP A 100 0.91 -6.12 8.28
N GLU A 101 1.30 -7.37 8.06
CA GLU A 101 1.61 -8.30 9.17
C GLU A 101 2.93 -9.04 8.98
N ASP A 102 3.42 -9.18 7.76
CA ASP A 102 4.82 -9.53 7.61
C ASP A 102 5.66 -8.27 7.78
N GLU A 103 6.25 -8.10 8.97
CA GLU A 103 7.29 -7.11 9.21
C GLU A 103 8.42 -7.31 8.19
N ALA A 104 8.41 -6.54 7.11
CA ALA A 104 9.54 -6.48 6.20
C ALA A 104 10.77 -6.03 6.99
N SER A 105 11.90 -6.68 6.80
CA SER A 105 13.16 -6.25 7.40
C SER A 105 13.88 -5.25 6.49
N ILE A 106 14.91 -4.57 7.01
CA ILE A 106 15.80 -3.76 6.17
C ILE A 106 16.39 -4.62 5.04
N SER A 107 16.68 -5.89 5.31
CA SER A 107 17.10 -6.85 4.29
C SER A 107 16.08 -7.02 3.17
N ASP A 108 14.78 -7.00 3.45
CA ASP A 108 13.75 -7.19 2.42
C ASP A 108 13.59 -5.93 1.55
N VAL A 109 13.66 -4.75 2.19
CA VAL A 109 13.68 -3.46 1.48
C VAL A 109 14.93 -3.37 0.60
N ALA A 110 16.10 -3.76 1.12
CA ALA A 110 17.35 -3.78 0.37
C ALA A 110 17.30 -4.77 -0.81
N ALA A 111 16.74 -5.97 -0.63
CA ALA A 111 16.57 -6.94 -1.71
C ALA A 111 15.66 -6.39 -2.82
N THR A 112 14.55 -5.75 -2.45
CA THR A 112 13.66 -5.10 -3.41
C THR A 112 14.37 -3.96 -4.16
N SER A 113 15.13 -3.12 -3.46
CA SER A 113 15.91 -2.05 -4.08
C SER A 113 17.00 -2.58 -5.02
N ILE A 114 17.67 -3.69 -4.69
CA ILE A 114 18.65 -4.34 -5.57
C ILE A 114 17.98 -4.82 -6.86
N GLU A 115 16.84 -5.53 -6.77
CA GLU A 115 16.12 -5.97 -7.98
C GLU A 115 15.62 -4.78 -8.81
N ALA A 116 15.11 -3.71 -8.19
CA ALA A 116 14.62 -2.54 -8.92
C ALA A 116 15.73 -1.76 -9.63
N VAL A 117 16.92 -1.68 -9.02
CA VAL A 117 18.07 -0.93 -9.53
C VAL A 117 18.88 -1.72 -10.56
N TYR A 118 19.09 -3.02 -10.33
CA TYR A 118 19.98 -3.86 -11.14
C TYR A 118 19.28 -4.94 -11.95
N GLY A 119 17.99 -5.17 -11.72
CA GLY A 119 17.20 -6.16 -12.46
C GLY A 119 16.91 -5.75 -13.90
N SER A 120 16.63 -6.76 -14.72
CA SER A 120 16.24 -6.56 -16.12
C SER A 120 14.80 -6.04 -16.29
N GLU A 121 13.91 -6.31 -15.33
CA GLU A 121 12.53 -5.82 -15.38
C GLU A 121 12.47 -4.31 -15.15
N SER A 122 11.54 -3.65 -15.85
CA SER A 122 11.37 -2.21 -15.70
C SER A 122 10.70 -1.91 -14.36
N MET A 123 11.08 -0.79 -13.73
CA MET A 123 10.43 -0.34 -12.50
C MET A 123 8.94 -0.06 -12.72
N MET A 124 8.51 0.24 -13.95
CA MET A 124 7.10 0.42 -14.29
C MET A 124 6.31 -0.88 -14.23
N GLU A 125 6.85 -2.01 -14.66
CA GLU A 125 6.20 -3.32 -14.45
C GLU A 125 6.09 -3.66 -12.96
N MET A 126 7.04 -3.19 -12.14
CA MET A 126 7.04 -3.38 -10.68
C MET A 126 6.11 -2.39 -9.92
N ILE A 127 5.86 -1.20 -10.47
CA ILE A 127 5.05 -0.13 -9.83
C ILE A 127 3.61 -0.13 -10.34
N SER A 128 3.38 -0.51 -11.60
CA SER A 128 2.09 -0.34 -12.27
C SER A 128 1.05 -1.40 -11.93
N GLY A 129 1.34 -2.38 -11.07
CA GLY A 129 0.35 -3.40 -10.72
C GLY A 129 0.22 -4.55 -11.71
N HIS A 130 0.97 -4.52 -12.83
CA HIS A 130 0.80 -5.46 -13.94
C HIS A 130 1.77 -6.65 -13.89
N SER A 131 2.63 -6.72 -12.87
CA SER A 131 3.43 -7.91 -12.65
C SER A 131 2.51 -9.02 -12.13
N SER A 132 2.43 -10.14 -12.86
CA SER A 132 1.72 -11.34 -12.40
C SER A 132 2.17 -11.76 -10.99
N ALA A 133 3.42 -11.45 -10.60
CA ALA A 133 3.99 -11.72 -9.29
C ALA A 133 3.27 -11.02 -8.11
N GLU A 134 2.45 -9.98 -8.35
CA GLU A 134 1.62 -9.36 -7.31
C GLU A 134 0.45 -10.25 -6.85
N ASN A 135 0.12 -11.28 -7.63
CA ASN A 135 -0.82 -12.32 -7.23
C ASN A 135 -0.20 -13.33 -6.24
N LEU A 136 1.12 -13.31 -6.06
CA LEU A 136 1.79 -14.11 -5.04
C LEU A 136 1.62 -13.47 -3.66
N ARG A 137 1.73 -14.30 -2.63
CA ARG A 137 1.76 -13.79 -1.26
C ARG A 137 3.04 -12.94 -1.02
N PRO A 138 2.96 -11.81 -0.29
CA PRO A 138 4.11 -10.91 -0.10
C PRO A 138 5.39 -11.58 0.43
N GLU A 139 5.27 -12.55 1.34
CA GLU A 139 6.36 -13.35 1.89
C GLU A 139 7.06 -14.19 0.82
N THR A 140 6.30 -14.79 -0.10
CA THR A 140 6.85 -15.54 -1.24
C THR A 140 7.65 -14.59 -2.13
N LEU A 141 7.08 -13.43 -2.48
CA LEU A 141 7.74 -12.44 -3.32
C LEU A 141 9.04 -11.93 -2.70
N ARG A 142 9.02 -11.58 -1.40
CA ARG A 142 10.22 -11.15 -0.66
C ARG A 142 11.29 -12.23 -0.62
N LYS A 143 10.91 -13.50 -0.38
CA LYS A 143 11.84 -14.63 -0.39
C LYS A 143 12.57 -14.76 -1.72
N PHE A 144 11.86 -14.74 -2.85
CA PHE A 144 12.48 -14.84 -4.16
C PHE A 144 13.36 -13.62 -4.48
N ARG A 145 12.89 -12.40 -4.18
CA ARG A 145 13.70 -11.18 -4.34
C ARG A 145 15.00 -11.25 -3.55
N LYS A 146 14.97 -11.76 -2.31
CA LYS A 146 16.16 -11.94 -1.48
C LYS A 146 17.13 -12.96 -2.07
N LEU A 147 16.64 -14.11 -2.53
CA LEU A 147 17.47 -15.12 -3.19
C LEU A 147 18.15 -14.57 -4.46
N ARG A 148 17.40 -13.81 -5.27
CA ARG A 148 17.92 -13.16 -6.48
C ARG A 148 18.94 -12.07 -6.17
N ALA A 149 18.64 -11.20 -5.20
CA ALA A 149 19.57 -10.15 -4.76
C ALA A 149 20.90 -10.71 -4.23
N LEU A 150 20.86 -11.80 -3.45
CA LEU A 150 22.07 -12.50 -2.99
C LEU A 150 22.86 -13.10 -4.16
N ALA A 151 22.19 -13.78 -5.08
CA ALA A 151 22.80 -14.33 -6.28
C ALA A 151 23.49 -13.25 -7.15
N ARG A 152 22.88 -12.06 -7.28
CA ARG A 152 23.51 -10.92 -7.98
C ARG A 152 24.77 -10.43 -7.26
N LEU A 153 24.77 -10.37 -5.93
CA LEU A 153 25.96 -9.98 -5.15
C LEU A 153 27.09 -11.00 -5.24
N GLU A 154 26.79 -12.25 -5.59
CA GLU A 154 27.78 -13.28 -5.94
C GLU A 154 28.31 -13.13 -7.38
N GLY A 155 27.80 -12.17 -8.15
CA GLY A 155 28.22 -11.92 -9.54
C GLY A 155 27.52 -12.81 -10.58
N LYS A 156 26.45 -13.52 -10.20
CA LYS A 156 25.66 -14.32 -11.15
C LYS A 156 24.98 -13.43 -12.19
N SER A 157 24.99 -13.87 -13.44
CA SER A 157 24.28 -13.21 -14.54
C SER A 157 22.77 -13.48 -14.46
N GLU A 158 21.96 -12.70 -15.19
CA GLU A 158 20.49 -12.75 -15.13
C GLU A 158 19.93 -14.17 -15.37
N ASP A 159 20.49 -14.89 -16.33
CA ASP A 159 20.14 -16.27 -16.69
C ASP A 159 20.48 -17.31 -15.61
N GLN A 160 21.39 -16.96 -14.69
CA GLN A 160 21.83 -17.79 -13.57
C GLN A 160 21.08 -17.47 -12.26
N LEU A 161 20.24 -16.44 -12.25
CA LEU A 161 19.48 -16.09 -11.05
C LEU A 161 18.34 -17.07 -10.82
N PRO A 162 17.93 -17.28 -9.55
CA PRO A 162 16.69 -17.98 -9.25
C PRO A 162 15.53 -17.38 -10.04
N LYS A 163 14.82 -18.21 -10.80
CA LYS A 163 13.67 -17.76 -11.59
C LYS A 163 12.51 -17.40 -10.65
N MET A 164 11.83 -16.31 -10.97
CA MET A 164 10.52 -16.03 -10.37
C MET A 164 9.53 -17.11 -10.81
N PRO A 165 8.60 -17.55 -9.93
CA PRO A 165 7.52 -18.43 -10.37
C PRO A 165 6.75 -17.80 -11.53
N SER A 166 6.33 -18.61 -12.50
CA SER A 166 5.46 -18.18 -13.60
C SER A 166 4.26 -19.11 -13.73
N ALA A 167 3.12 -18.58 -14.17
CA ALA A 167 1.97 -19.40 -14.56
C ALA A 167 2.33 -20.37 -15.71
N ASP A 168 3.29 -20.00 -16.56
CA ASP A 168 3.79 -20.83 -17.67
C ASP A 168 4.52 -22.10 -17.22
N ASP A 169 4.96 -22.15 -15.97
CA ASP A 169 5.53 -23.37 -15.38
C ASP A 169 4.45 -24.45 -15.14
N VAL A 170 3.16 -24.10 -15.20
CA VAL A 170 2.05 -25.04 -15.04
C VAL A 170 1.68 -25.67 -16.39
N SER A 171 1.92 -26.98 -16.52
CA SER A 171 1.59 -27.73 -17.74
C SER A 171 0.11 -27.64 -18.12
N ALA A 172 -0.20 -27.67 -19.42
CA ALA A 172 -1.58 -27.62 -19.93
C ALA A 172 -2.49 -28.73 -19.36
N ALA A 173 -1.93 -29.93 -19.12
CA ALA A 173 -2.66 -31.02 -18.48
C ALA A 173 -3.03 -30.67 -17.02
N ARG A 174 -2.11 -30.06 -16.28
CA ARG A 174 -2.34 -29.65 -14.89
C ARG A 174 -3.32 -28.47 -14.80
N ARG A 175 -3.22 -27.48 -15.69
CA ARG A 175 -4.18 -26.38 -15.82
C ARG A 175 -5.62 -26.89 -15.94
N LYS A 176 -5.87 -27.86 -16.83
CA LYS A 176 -7.19 -28.52 -16.97
C LYS A 176 -7.68 -29.22 -15.70
N VAL A 177 -6.78 -29.84 -14.94
CA VAL A 177 -7.13 -30.50 -13.67
C VAL A 177 -7.56 -29.46 -12.63
N ILE A 178 -6.84 -28.33 -12.53
CA ILE A 178 -7.17 -27.23 -11.61
C ILE A 178 -8.53 -26.64 -11.97
N ASP A 179 -8.75 -26.27 -13.22
CA ASP A 179 -10.03 -25.70 -13.68
C ASP A 179 -11.20 -26.64 -13.41
N ALA A 180 -11.03 -27.94 -13.73
CA ALA A 180 -12.05 -28.94 -13.49
C ALA A 180 -12.33 -29.14 -12.00
N ALA A 181 -11.28 -29.13 -11.16
CA ALA A 181 -11.43 -29.24 -9.73
C ALA A 181 -12.17 -28.02 -9.15
N LEU A 182 -11.81 -26.80 -9.54
CA LEU A 182 -12.48 -25.58 -9.10
C LEU A 182 -13.97 -25.54 -9.52
N THR A 183 -14.25 -25.91 -10.77
CA THR A 183 -15.61 -25.77 -11.35
C THR A 183 -16.57 -26.90 -10.99
N LYS A 184 -16.07 -28.11 -10.70
CA LYS A 184 -16.91 -29.26 -10.31
C LYS A 184 -17.09 -29.41 -8.80
N THR A 185 -16.28 -28.70 -8.02
CA THR A 185 -16.35 -28.76 -6.56
C THR A 185 -17.63 -28.08 -6.06
N ALA A 186 -18.38 -28.78 -5.21
CA ALA A 186 -19.53 -28.23 -4.50
C ALA A 186 -19.07 -27.63 -3.16
N GLY A 187 -19.25 -26.32 -3.01
CA GLY A 187 -19.08 -25.61 -1.74
C GLY A 187 -17.77 -24.85 -1.60
N HIS A 188 -17.87 -23.69 -0.93
CA HIS A 188 -16.76 -22.74 -0.79
C HIS A 188 -15.59 -23.30 0.00
N ASP A 189 -15.82 -24.04 1.08
CA ASP A 189 -14.75 -24.55 1.94
C ASP A 189 -13.83 -25.55 1.21
N THR A 190 -14.39 -26.35 0.30
CA THR A 190 -13.60 -27.28 -0.53
C THR A 190 -12.79 -26.54 -1.60
N VAL A 191 -13.35 -25.47 -2.19
CA VAL A 191 -12.61 -24.60 -3.11
C VAL A 191 -11.46 -23.89 -2.37
N ALA A 192 -11.70 -23.41 -1.14
CA ALA A 192 -10.66 -22.79 -0.31
C ALA A 192 -9.53 -23.77 0.00
N ALA A 193 -9.87 -25.00 0.42
CA ALA A 193 -8.89 -26.06 0.67
C ALA A 193 -8.06 -26.40 -0.57
N LEU A 194 -8.68 -26.40 -1.77
CA LEU A 194 -7.94 -26.59 -3.03
C LEU A 194 -6.96 -25.44 -3.28
N ILE A 195 -7.40 -24.19 -3.13
CA ILE A 195 -6.57 -22.99 -3.33
C ILE A 195 -5.36 -23.00 -2.39
N ASP A 196 -5.52 -23.45 -1.14
CA ASP A 196 -4.42 -23.53 -0.18
C ASP A 196 -3.37 -24.60 -0.52
N THR A 197 -3.69 -25.56 -1.39
CA THR A 197 -2.74 -26.58 -1.86
C THR A 197 -2.01 -26.20 -3.14
N LEU A 198 -2.36 -25.08 -3.78
CA LEU A 198 -1.71 -24.65 -5.01
C LEU A 198 -0.27 -24.21 -4.74
N THR A 199 0.63 -24.58 -5.64
CA THR A 199 1.99 -24.04 -5.70
C THR A 199 1.97 -22.57 -6.11
N ASP A 200 3.11 -21.87 -5.97
CA ASP A 200 3.23 -20.47 -6.38
C ASP A 200 2.87 -20.27 -7.87
N ALA A 201 3.38 -21.14 -8.75
CA ALA A 201 3.06 -21.12 -10.19
C ALA A 201 1.57 -21.38 -10.47
N GLU A 202 0.95 -22.31 -9.74
CA GLU A 202 -0.48 -22.60 -9.86
C GLU A 202 -1.36 -21.47 -9.31
N THR A 203 -0.88 -20.72 -8.32
CA THR A 203 -1.55 -19.52 -7.79
C THR A 203 -1.53 -18.39 -8.83
N LEU A 204 -0.41 -18.21 -9.53
CA LEU A 204 -0.32 -17.28 -10.66
C LEU A 204 -1.26 -17.69 -11.80
N TYR A 205 -1.27 -18.97 -12.15
CA TYR A 205 -2.21 -19.50 -13.14
C TYR A 205 -3.67 -19.29 -12.71
N LEU A 206 -4.00 -19.45 -11.42
CA LEU A 206 -5.35 -19.20 -10.92
C LEU A 206 -5.80 -17.76 -11.21
N ALA A 207 -4.91 -16.78 -11.05
CA ALA A 207 -5.22 -15.38 -11.37
C ALA A 207 -5.55 -15.22 -12.86
N GLU A 208 -4.71 -15.76 -13.76
CA GLU A 208 -4.96 -15.74 -15.21
C GLU A 208 -6.27 -16.45 -15.58
N ALA A 209 -6.54 -17.59 -14.94
CA ALA A 209 -7.75 -18.38 -15.18
C ALA A 209 -9.01 -17.66 -14.71
N MET A 210 -8.94 -16.89 -13.62
CA MET A 210 -10.07 -16.08 -13.14
C MET A 210 -10.44 -14.95 -14.11
N ASP A 211 -9.47 -14.44 -14.87
CA ASP A 211 -9.70 -13.42 -15.91
C ASP A 211 -10.18 -14.03 -17.23
N ALA A 212 -9.63 -15.20 -17.60
CA ALA A 212 -9.92 -15.83 -18.90
C ALA A 212 -11.10 -16.81 -18.89
N ASN A 213 -11.49 -17.36 -17.74
CA ASN A 213 -12.50 -18.41 -17.63
C ASN A 213 -13.63 -18.03 -16.65
N PRO A 214 -14.80 -17.61 -17.16
CA PRO A 214 -15.94 -17.20 -16.33
C PRO A 214 -16.43 -18.27 -15.34
N ALA A 215 -16.25 -19.56 -15.64
CA ALA A 215 -16.65 -20.63 -14.74
C ALA A 215 -15.73 -20.71 -13.52
N VAL A 216 -14.42 -20.54 -13.72
CA VAL A 216 -13.43 -20.45 -12.63
C VAL A 216 -13.67 -19.19 -11.81
N GLN A 217 -13.89 -18.04 -12.46
CA GLN A 217 -14.22 -16.80 -11.77
C GLN A 217 -15.45 -16.95 -10.87
N LYS A 218 -16.54 -17.54 -11.39
CA LYS A 218 -17.76 -17.79 -10.64
C LYS A 218 -17.55 -18.73 -9.45
N ALA A 219 -16.69 -19.73 -9.58
CA ALA A 219 -16.39 -20.67 -8.50
C ALA A 219 -15.60 -20.00 -7.36
N VAL A 220 -14.67 -19.09 -7.69
CA VAL A 220 -13.74 -18.46 -6.73
C VAL A 220 -14.29 -17.16 -6.15
N ALA A 221 -15.11 -16.40 -6.89
CA ALA A 221 -15.61 -15.09 -6.49
C ALA A 221 -16.21 -15.02 -5.06
N PRO A 222 -17.00 -16.00 -4.60
CA PRO A 222 -17.55 -15.99 -3.24
C PRO A 222 -16.48 -16.03 -2.16
N LEU A 223 -15.37 -16.74 -2.38
CA LEU A 223 -14.26 -16.82 -1.42
C LEU A 223 -13.53 -15.48 -1.31
N THR A 224 -13.30 -14.81 -2.44
CA THR A 224 -12.56 -13.52 -2.45
C THR A 224 -13.24 -12.42 -1.64
N ARG A 225 -14.52 -12.57 -1.29
CA ARG A 225 -15.32 -11.62 -0.50
C ARG A 225 -15.53 -12.03 0.93
N ARG A 226 -15.09 -13.22 1.32
CA ARG A 226 -15.27 -13.73 2.67
C ARG A 226 -14.19 -13.19 3.58
N ILE A 227 -14.57 -12.69 4.75
CA ILE A 227 -13.61 -12.25 5.77
C ILE A 227 -13.06 -13.50 6.47
N VAL A 228 -11.85 -13.92 6.13
CA VAL A 228 -11.25 -15.17 6.66
C VAL A 228 -10.51 -14.95 7.98
N ALA A 229 -10.04 -13.73 8.22
CA ALA A 229 -9.33 -13.35 9.43
C ALA A 229 -9.69 -11.94 9.89
N VAL A 230 -9.63 -11.74 11.20
CA VAL A 230 -9.80 -10.44 11.86
C VAL A 230 -8.73 -10.32 12.93
N THR A 231 -7.82 -9.36 12.77
CA THR A 231 -6.78 -9.04 13.75
C THR A 231 -7.04 -7.64 14.32
N THR A 232 -7.05 -7.52 15.64
CA THR A 232 -7.28 -6.25 16.32
C THR A 232 -6.18 -5.98 17.33
N ASP A 233 -5.69 -4.74 17.36
CA ASP A 233 -4.76 -4.28 18.38
C ASP A 233 -5.37 -4.37 19.80
N PRO A 234 -4.61 -4.85 20.80
CA PRO A 234 -5.09 -4.98 22.18
C PRO A 234 -5.53 -3.66 22.84
N ALA A 235 -5.07 -2.50 22.37
CA ALA A 235 -5.44 -1.19 22.89
C ALA A 235 -6.77 -0.65 22.32
N LEU A 236 -7.37 -1.36 21.35
CA LEU A 236 -8.71 -1.07 20.86
C LEU A 236 -9.75 -1.22 21.98
N ALA A 237 -10.81 -0.41 21.94
CA ALA A 237 -11.88 -0.53 22.93
C ALA A 237 -12.52 -1.94 22.85
N PRO A 238 -12.71 -2.67 23.98
CA PRO A 238 -13.19 -4.05 23.96
C PRO A 238 -14.51 -4.25 23.22
N ALA A 239 -15.44 -3.29 23.32
CA ALA A 239 -16.71 -3.33 22.61
C ALA A 239 -16.53 -3.27 21.08
N ASP A 240 -15.60 -2.46 20.58
CA ASP A 240 -15.27 -2.37 19.16
C ASP A 240 -14.52 -3.63 18.69
N ALA A 241 -13.60 -4.17 19.50
CA ALA A 241 -12.90 -5.42 19.18
C ALA A 241 -13.87 -6.60 19.03
N VAL A 242 -14.82 -6.75 19.96
CA VAL A 242 -15.88 -7.78 19.89
C VAL A 242 -16.78 -7.59 18.68
N ARG A 243 -17.12 -6.34 18.36
CA ARG A 243 -17.95 -5.99 17.21
C ARG A 243 -17.27 -6.41 15.90
N LEU A 244 -16.01 -6.03 15.69
CA LEU A 244 -15.24 -6.40 14.50
C LEU A 244 -14.96 -7.89 14.41
N ALA A 245 -14.69 -8.58 15.53
CA ALA A 245 -14.43 -10.01 15.53
C ALA A 245 -15.62 -10.83 15.00
N LYS A 246 -16.86 -10.34 15.16
CA LYS A 246 -18.07 -10.99 14.62
C LYS A 246 -18.16 -10.95 13.09
N MET A 247 -17.36 -10.09 12.43
CA MET A 247 -17.31 -10.02 10.98
C MET A 247 -16.59 -11.23 10.36
N LYS A 248 -15.78 -11.96 11.15
CA LYS A 248 -15.09 -13.16 10.68
C LYS A 248 -16.08 -14.20 10.16
N GLY A 249 -15.82 -14.70 8.95
CA GLY A 249 -16.62 -15.67 8.24
C GLY A 249 -17.77 -15.08 7.41
N ALA A 250 -18.09 -13.80 7.57
CA ALA A 250 -19.11 -13.11 6.80
C ALA A 250 -18.61 -12.73 5.39
N ASN A 251 -19.55 -12.54 4.46
CA ASN A 251 -19.28 -11.90 3.18
C ASN A 251 -19.23 -10.39 3.37
N VAL A 252 -18.31 -9.73 2.69
CA VAL A 252 -18.25 -8.26 2.70
C VAL A 252 -19.56 -7.67 2.17
N SER A 253 -19.98 -6.57 2.78
CA SER A 253 -21.17 -5.82 2.42
C SER A 253 -20.96 -4.34 2.75
N THR A 254 -21.74 -3.47 2.13
CA THR A 254 -21.73 -2.02 2.39
C THR A 254 -21.95 -1.73 3.89
N ASN A 255 -22.83 -2.48 4.56
CA ASN A 255 -23.07 -2.38 6.00
C ASN A 255 -21.83 -2.71 6.84
N LEU A 256 -21.06 -3.73 6.47
CA LEU A 256 -19.81 -4.07 7.17
C LEU A 256 -18.76 -2.97 6.99
N ILE A 257 -18.66 -2.39 5.79
CA ILE A 257 -17.75 -1.28 5.50
C ILE A 257 -18.16 -0.02 6.28
N ALA A 258 -19.46 0.28 6.37
CA ALA A 258 -19.97 1.37 7.21
C ALA A 258 -19.64 1.13 8.70
N GLU A 259 -19.78 -0.10 9.20
CA GLU A 259 -19.43 -0.46 10.57
C GLU A 259 -17.92 -0.29 10.85
N MET A 260 -17.05 -0.62 9.90
CA MET A 260 -15.62 -0.34 9.98
C MET A 260 -15.34 1.16 10.08
N ARG A 261 -16.00 1.99 9.25
CA ARG A 261 -15.90 3.46 9.31
C ARG A 261 -16.32 3.99 10.68
N GLU A 262 -17.45 3.51 11.21
CA GLU A 262 -17.96 3.94 12.52
C GLU A 262 -17.01 3.59 13.67
N VAL A 263 -16.41 2.39 13.66
CA VAL A 263 -15.39 2.03 14.66
C VAL A 263 -14.23 3.02 14.59
N CYS A 264 -13.76 3.35 13.39
CA CYS A 264 -12.70 4.33 13.19
C CYS A 264 -13.08 5.72 13.74
N MET A 265 -14.28 6.21 13.42
CA MET A 265 -14.80 7.48 13.94
C MET A 265 -14.90 7.50 15.46
N ARG A 266 -15.38 6.41 16.09
CA ARG A 266 -15.48 6.30 17.57
C ARG A 266 -14.11 6.37 18.24
N GLN A 267 -13.08 5.72 17.67
CA GLN A 267 -11.73 5.79 18.21
C GLN A 267 -11.14 7.21 18.09
N VAL A 268 -11.35 7.88 16.95
CA VAL A 268 -10.92 9.27 16.75
C VAL A 268 -11.61 10.20 17.75
N ALA A 269 -12.93 10.08 17.92
CA ALA A 269 -13.69 10.85 18.91
C ALA A 269 -13.20 10.60 20.35
N ALA A 270 -12.69 9.41 20.64
CA ALA A 270 -12.05 9.06 21.91
C ALA A 270 -10.59 9.55 22.03
N GLY A 271 -10.08 10.32 21.06
CA GLY A 271 -8.72 10.83 21.07
C GLY A 271 -7.66 9.77 20.75
N LYS A 272 -8.02 8.70 20.02
CA LYS A 272 -7.11 7.62 19.64
C LYS A 272 -6.97 7.52 18.12
N PRO A 273 -5.78 7.75 17.54
CA PRO A 273 -5.58 7.59 16.11
C PRO A 273 -5.53 6.09 15.76
N VAL A 274 -6.26 5.68 14.73
CA VAL A 274 -6.45 4.25 14.39
C VAL A 274 -6.53 4.04 12.87
N GLY A 275 -6.03 2.91 12.39
CA GLY A 275 -6.24 2.40 11.04
C GLY A 275 -7.12 1.15 11.08
N VAL A 276 -8.13 1.09 10.23
CA VAL A 276 -9.02 -0.06 10.03
C VAL A 276 -8.96 -0.43 8.55
N THR A 277 -8.39 -1.59 8.22
CA THR A 277 -8.14 -2.01 6.83
C THR A 277 -8.70 -3.40 6.58
N LEU A 278 -9.54 -3.54 5.57
CA LEU A 278 -9.96 -4.82 4.99
C LEU A 278 -9.23 -5.00 3.66
N ALA A 279 -8.43 -6.04 3.51
CA ALA A 279 -7.63 -6.26 2.31
C ALA A 279 -7.64 -7.72 1.86
N SER A 280 -7.46 -7.96 0.56
CA SER A 280 -7.26 -9.30 0.02
C SER A 280 -5.98 -9.95 0.57
N THR A 281 -6.08 -11.23 0.86
CA THR A 281 -4.96 -12.08 1.36
C THR A 281 -4.25 -12.82 0.24
N GLY A 282 -4.53 -12.46 -1.02
CA GLY A 282 -4.03 -13.12 -2.23
C GLY A 282 -5.13 -13.74 -3.08
N THR A 283 -4.75 -14.26 -4.23
CA THR A 283 -5.69 -14.78 -5.24
C THR A 283 -6.59 -15.88 -4.67
N GLY A 284 -7.90 -15.60 -4.58
CA GLY A 284 -8.90 -16.57 -4.15
C GLY A 284 -8.96 -16.87 -2.65
N LYS A 285 -8.14 -16.21 -1.82
CA LYS A 285 -7.99 -16.55 -0.38
C LYS A 285 -8.91 -15.77 0.57
N GLY A 286 -9.65 -14.79 0.05
CA GLY A 286 -10.55 -13.96 0.84
C GLY A 286 -9.89 -12.74 1.45
N LEU A 287 -10.59 -12.11 2.37
CA LEU A 287 -10.25 -10.82 2.94
C LEU A 287 -9.81 -10.96 4.40
N GLU A 288 -8.91 -10.11 4.82
CA GLU A 288 -8.51 -9.96 6.22
C GLU A 288 -8.77 -8.55 6.70
N LEU A 289 -9.45 -8.45 7.85
CA LEU A 289 -9.68 -7.19 8.53
C LEU A 289 -8.60 -6.99 9.59
N ARG A 290 -7.91 -5.85 9.55
CA ARG A 290 -6.88 -5.48 10.51
C ARG A 290 -7.18 -4.12 11.13
N VAL A 291 -7.00 -4.03 12.44
CA VAL A 291 -7.13 -2.77 13.18
C VAL A 291 -5.90 -2.52 14.03
N LYS A 292 -5.26 -1.37 13.81
CA LYS A 292 -4.03 -0.99 14.51
C LYS A 292 -3.97 0.51 14.82
N PRO A 293 -3.23 0.95 15.86
CA PRO A 293 -2.95 2.35 16.09
C PRO A 293 -2.24 2.97 14.88
N LEU A 294 -2.52 4.23 14.57
CA LEU A 294 -1.65 4.96 13.64
C LEU A 294 -0.45 5.49 14.39
N ASP A 295 0.72 5.19 13.84
CA ASP A 295 1.95 5.87 14.22
C ASP A 295 1.95 7.36 13.80
N ASP A 296 2.89 8.13 14.35
CA ASP A 296 2.99 9.58 14.13
C ASP A 296 3.07 10.00 12.64
N VAL A 297 3.68 9.20 11.77
CA VAL A 297 3.86 9.56 10.36
C VAL A 297 2.61 9.24 9.56
N SER A 298 1.99 8.09 9.82
CA SER A 298 0.71 7.69 9.25
C SER A 298 -0.38 8.68 9.66
N GLN A 299 -0.35 9.13 10.92
CA GLN A 299 -1.19 10.22 11.40
C GLN A 299 -0.89 11.55 10.71
N ARG A 300 0.38 11.91 10.48
CA ARG A 300 0.76 13.14 9.75
C ARG A 300 0.28 13.15 8.30
N ARG A 301 0.27 11.99 7.64
CA ARG A 301 -0.24 11.82 6.28
C ARG A 301 -1.76 11.93 6.26
N ALA A 302 -2.44 11.16 7.10
CA ALA A 302 -3.90 11.19 7.21
C ALA A 302 -4.43 12.58 7.61
N SER A 303 -3.74 13.28 8.52
CA SER A 303 -4.08 14.67 8.89
C SER A 303 -3.72 15.72 7.83
N GLY A 304 -2.82 15.41 6.88
CA GLY A 304 -2.47 16.30 5.77
C GLY A 304 -3.61 16.50 4.76
N PHE A 305 -4.65 15.66 4.83
CA PHE A 305 -5.84 15.74 3.99
C PHE A 305 -7.00 16.50 4.65
N SER A 306 -6.84 17.02 5.87
CA SER A 306 -7.90 17.76 6.57
C SER A 306 -7.72 19.27 6.41
N PRO A 307 -8.54 19.96 5.58
CA PRO A 307 -8.48 21.41 5.42
C PRO A 307 -9.19 22.18 6.56
N LEU A 308 -9.70 21.51 7.59
CA LEU A 308 -10.71 22.08 8.49
C LEU A 308 -10.11 22.53 9.83
N SER A 309 -9.75 23.82 9.91
CA SER A 309 -9.95 24.59 11.14
C SER A 309 -11.39 25.11 11.12
N GLY A 310 -12.35 24.30 11.57
CA GLY A 310 -13.76 24.71 11.59
C GLY A 310 -14.02 25.94 12.46
N LYS A 311 -14.99 26.76 12.06
CA LYS A 311 -15.53 27.97 12.74
C LYS A 311 -15.90 27.76 14.24
N SER A 312 -15.86 26.54 14.77
CA SER A 312 -16.35 26.21 16.12
C SER A 312 -15.33 26.37 17.25
N GLY A 313 -14.07 26.67 16.94
CA GLY A 313 -12.99 26.72 17.94
C GLY A 313 -12.71 25.38 18.65
N LYS A 314 -13.36 24.28 18.21
CA LYS A 314 -13.12 22.93 18.72
C LYS A 314 -12.06 22.24 17.86
N PRO A 315 -11.14 21.48 18.47
CA PRO A 315 -10.23 20.65 17.69
C PRO A 315 -11.03 19.60 16.90
N GLN A 316 -10.78 19.48 15.61
CA GLN A 316 -11.41 18.47 14.74
C GLN A 316 -10.38 17.39 14.36
N GLY A 317 -10.75 16.14 14.59
CA GLY A 317 -10.09 14.98 13.97
C GLY A 317 -10.68 14.71 12.60
N SER A 318 -10.14 13.71 11.90
CA SER A 318 -10.66 13.28 10.61
C SER A 318 -10.55 11.77 10.44
N VAL A 319 -11.45 11.20 9.66
CA VAL A 319 -11.34 9.85 9.14
C VAL A 319 -11.22 9.93 7.62
N THR A 320 -10.15 9.37 7.07
CA THR A 320 -9.94 9.27 5.62
C THR A 320 -10.26 7.85 5.16
N GLY A 321 -11.19 7.69 4.22
CA GLY A 321 -11.52 6.43 3.57
C GLY A 321 -10.80 6.29 2.23
N ILE A 322 -10.27 5.10 1.95
CA ILE A 322 -9.72 4.72 0.65
C ILE A 322 -10.28 3.36 0.25
N ALA A 323 -10.95 3.28 -0.88
CA ALA A 323 -11.45 2.04 -1.47
C ALA A 323 -10.71 1.77 -2.78
N ARG A 324 -10.20 0.54 -2.94
CA ARG A 324 -9.51 0.04 -4.12
C ARG A 324 -10.02 -1.36 -4.43
N GLY A 325 -10.40 -1.62 -5.67
CA GLY A 325 -10.85 -2.95 -6.08
C GLY A 325 -12.23 -2.91 -6.73
N GLY A 326 -12.51 -3.93 -7.53
CA GLY A 326 -13.54 -3.82 -8.57
C GLY A 326 -13.04 -2.98 -9.74
N ASP A 327 -13.94 -2.19 -10.33
CA ASP A 327 -13.64 -1.33 -11.49
C ASP A 327 -13.28 0.12 -11.09
N GLY A 328 -13.05 0.41 -9.79
CA GLY A 328 -12.94 1.78 -9.27
C GLY A 328 -11.90 2.05 -8.17
N TYR A 329 -11.63 3.34 -7.99
CA TYR A 329 -10.87 3.93 -6.89
C TYR A 329 -11.72 5.03 -6.25
N GLY A 330 -11.86 4.98 -4.93
CA GLY A 330 -12.64 5.97 -4.17
C GLY A 330 -11.85 6.52 -2.99
N HIS A 331 -12.00 7.82 -2.73
CA HIS A 331 -11.35 8.48 -1.61
C HIS A 331 -12.31 9.49 -0.97
N ALA A 332 -12.49 9.40 0.34
CA ALA A 332 -13.37 10.28 1.10
C ALA A 332 -12.75 10.75 2.42
N LEU A 333 -13.26 11.87 2.93
CA LEU A 333 -12.90 12.42 4.23
C LEU A 333 -14.16 12.71 5.05
N TRP A 334 -14.18 12.30 6.31
CA TRP A 334 -15.20 12.65 7.29
C TRP A 334 -14.57 13.42 8.45
N PRO A 335 -15.03 14.65 8.76
CA PRO A 335 -14.61 15.35 9.97
C PRO A 335 -15.18 14.65 11.21
N VAL A 336 -14.42 14.67 12.32
CA VAL A 336 -14.85 14.13 13.61
C VAL A 336 -14.64 15.19 14.68
N ASP A 337 -15.72 15.59 15.33
CA ASP A 337 -15.65 16.49 16.47
C ASP A 337 -14.95 15.82 17.65
N LEU A 338 -13.91 16.45 18.16
CA LEU A 338 -13.23 15.97 19.36
C LEU A 338 -13.85 16.62 20.61
N PRO A 339 -13.81 15.92 21.76
CA PRO A 339 -14.18 16.54 23.03
C PRO A 339 -13.34 17.80 23.24
N ALA A 340 -14.00 18.87 23.69
CA ALA A 340 -13.32 20.14 23.96
C ALA A 340 -12.16 19.88 24.94
N PRO A 341 -10.96 20.42 24.68
CA PRO A 341 -9.88 20.34 25.65
C PRO A 341 -10.40 20.98 26.94
N SER A 342 -10.24 20.31 28.08
CA SER A 342 -10.47 20.92 29.38
C SER A 342 -9.65 22.21 29.43
N ALA A 343 -10.31 23.36 29.34
CA ALA A 343 -9.64 24.63 29.17
C ALA A 343 -8.68 24.86 30.36
N PRO A 344 -7.42 25.25 30.13
CA PRO A 344 -6.66 25.89 31.19
C PRO A 344 -7.46 27.12 31.63
N ALA A 345 -7.66 27.28 32.94
CA ALA A 345 -8.41 28.41 33.48
C ALA A 345 -7.79 29.73 32.96
N GLY A 346 -8.59 30.52 32.23
CA GLY A 346 -8.29 31.93 32.00
C GLY A 346 -7.87 32.39 30.60
N VAL A 347 -8.26 31.72 29.50
CA VAL A 347 -8.11 32.31 28.15
C VAL A 347 -9.47 32.64 27.55
N ALA A 348 -9.75 33.95 27.45
CA ALA A 348 -10.94 34.47 26.80
C ALA A 348 -10.91 34.20 25.29
N ALA A 349 -12.02 33.74 24.74
CA ALA A 349 -12.19 33.52 23.31
C ALA A 349 -12.34 34.86 22.59
N THR A 350 -11.44 35.15 21.64
CA THR A 350 -11.63 36.21 20.65
C THR A 350 -12.55 35.68 19.55
N LYS A 351 -13.65 36.40 19.30
CA LYS A 351 -14.46 36.26 18.09
C LYS A 351 -13.78 37.06 16.98
N ASP A 352 -13.20 36.35 16.02
CA ASP A 352 -12.90 36.93 14.72
C ASP A 352 -14.09 36.63 13.81
N ASP A 353 -14.85 37.67 13.49
CA ASP A 353 -15.83 37.66 12.40
C ASP A 353 -15.04 37.92 11.11
N ASP A 354 -15.00 36.95 10.18
CA ASP A 354 -14.41 37.15 8.85
C ASP A 354 -15.37 36.63 7.75
N PRO A 355 -15.56 37.37 6.64
CA PRO A 355 -16.52 37.07 5.58
C PRO A 355 -15.84 36.27 4.46
N ASP A 356 -16.24 35.03 4.24
CA ASP A 356 -15.96 34.24 3.03
C ASP A 356 -16.91 33.03 3.02
N ASP A 357 -18.19 33.24 2.69
CA ASP A 357 -19.21 32.17 2.63
C ASP A 357 -19.08 31.34 1.33
N ASP A 358 -18.69 31.95 0.21
CA ASP A 358 -18.66 31.29 -1.11
C ASP A 358 -17.57 30.20 -1.24
N ARG A 359 -16.53 30.23 -0.41
CA ARG A 359 -15.48 29.19 -0.39
C ARG A 359 -15.96 27.92 0.30
N LEU A 360 -16.88 28.02 1.26
CA LEU A 360 -17.34 26.90 2.07
C LEU A 360 -18.27 25.98 1.28
N ASP A 361 -19.17 26.55 0.48
CA ASP A 361 -20.03 25.79 -0.44
C ASP A 361 -19.19 24.96 -1.43
N SER A 362 -18.04 25.49 -1.88
CA SER A 362 -17.11 24.76 -2.75
C SER A 362 -16.41 23.59 -2.06
N PHE A 363 -16.19 23.66 -0.73
CA PHE A 363 -15.58 22.57 0.03
C PHE A 363 -16.59 21.49 0.41
N GLU A 364 -17.80 21.87 0.85
CA GLU A 364 -18.86 20.92 1.17
C GLU A 364 -19.24 20.08 -0.06
N ASN A 365 -19.45 20.72 -1.22
CA ASN A 365 -19.70 20.03 -2.49
C ASN A 365 -18.53 19.10 -2.90
N MET A 366 -17.29 19.43 -2.53
CA MET A 366 -16.13 18.56 -2.80
C MET A 366 -16.12 17.32 -1.90
N PHE A 367 -16.46 17.49 -0.61
CA PHE A 367 -16.55 16.37 0.33
C PHE A 367 -17.69 15.42 0.00
N GLU A 368 -18.85 15.96 -0.36
CA GLU A 368 -20.01 15.16 -0.78
C GLU A 368 -19.67 14.33 -2.02
N ARG A 369 -19.04 14.94 -3.03
CA ARG A 369 -18.60 14.22 -4.24
C ARG A 369 -17.55 13.15 -3.95
N GLN A 370 -16.58 13.44 -3.09
CA GLN A 370 -15.58 12.45 -2.66
C GLN A 370 -16.22 11.28 -1.90
N GLN A 371 -17.25 11.56 -1.08
CA GLN A 371 -18.01 10.52 -0.42
C GLN A 371 -18.81 9.69 -1.41
N GLU A 372 -19.45 10.30 -2.42
CA GLU A 372 -20.15 9.58 -3.49
C GLU A 372 -19.19 8.68 -4.29
N ASP A 373 -18.03 9.19 -4.71
CA ASP A 373 -17.00 8.40 -5.40
C ASP A 373 -16.52 7.22 -4.54
N PHE A 374 -16.38 7.43 -3.23
CA PHE A 374 -16.03 6.38 -2.29
C PHE A 374 -17.13 5.33 -2.13
N GLU A 375 -18.38 5.74 -1.95
CA GLU A 375 -19.50 4.80 -1.81
C GLU A 375 -19.71 3.99 -3.10
N ASN A 376 -19.59 4.61 -4.28
CA ASN A 376 -19.61 3.91 -5.57
C ASN A 376 -18.49 2.85 -5.67
N ALA A 377 -17.28 3.18 -5.21
CA ALA A 377 -16.17 2.22 -5.15
C ALA A 377 -16.44 1.08 -4.14
N VAL A 378 -17.07 1.37 -3.00
CA VAL A 378 -17.47 0.37 -2.01
C VAL A 378 -18.58 -0.55 -2.54
N GLU A 379 -19.54 0.00 -3.29
CA GLU A 379 -20.58 -0.80 -3.95
C GLU A 379 -19.96 -1.77 -4.96
N SER A 380 -19.03 -1.29 -5.80
CA SER A 380 -18.28 -2.15 -6.74
C SER A 380 -17.46 -3.22 -6.00
N PHE A 381 -16.83 -2.85 -4.87
CA PHE A 381 -16.10 -3.80 -4.02
C PHE A 381 -17.02 -4.89 -3.44
N CYS A 382 -18.27 -4.53 -3.08
CA CYS A 382 -19.25 -5.45 -2.52
C CYS A 382 -20.05 -6.21 -3.59
N GLU A 383 -20.01 -5.78 -4.86
CA GLU A 383 -20.80 -6.35 -5.94
C GLU A 383 -20.53 -7.85 -6.11
N THR A 384 -21.59 -8.65 -6.16
CA THR A 384 -21.47 -10.10 -6.31
C THR A 384 -21.31 -10.50 -7.77
N GLY A 385 -20.34 -11.35 -8.11
CA GLY A 385 -20.30 -12.05 -9.41
C GLY A 385 -18.92 -12.07 -10.09
N LYS A 386 -18.12 -11.02 -9.92
CA LYS A 386 -16.70 -10.99 -10.32
C LYS A 386 -15.83 -11.35 -9.13
N ALA A 387 -14.64 -11.90 -9.27
CA ALA A 387 -13.75 -12.05 -8.12
C ALA A 387 -13.05 -10.73 -7.76
N LEU A 388 -12.71 -10.51 -6.49
CA LEU A 388 -11.87 -9.36 -6.11
C LEU A 388 -10.42 -9.61 -6.51
N SER A 389 -9.75 -8.57 -7.00
CA SER A 389 -8.32 -8.63 -7.32
C SER A 389 -7.46 -8.75 -6.04
N PRO A 390 -6.23 -9.28 -6.11
CA PRO A 390 -5.36 -9.38 -4.94
C PRO A 390 -4.94 -8.04 -4.33
N GLY A 391 -5.01 -6.94 -5.10
CA GLY A 391 -4.78 -5.58 -4.60
C GLY A 391 -6.01 -4.92 -3.99
N ALA A 392 -7.17 -5.59 -3.98
CA ALA A 392 -8.41 -5.02 -3.48
C ALA A 392 -8.34 -4.77 -1.97
N SER A 393 -8.70 -3.55 -1.54
CA SER A 393 -8.77 -3.16 -0.14
C SER A 393 -9.74 -2.00 0.11
N VAL A 394 -10.29 -1.93 1.32
CA VAL A 394 -10.99 -0.77 1.86
C VAL A 394 -10.34 -0.41 3.18
N SER A 395 -9.90 0.83 3.33
CA SER A 395 -9.19 1.31 4.52
C SER A 395 -9.78 2.60 5.05
N PHE A 396 -9.79 2.74 6.37
CA PHE A 396 -10.13 3.96 7.10
C PHE A 396 -8.97 4.36 8.00
N PHE A 397 -8.53 5.60 7.89
CA PHE A 397 -7.44 6.17 8.69
C PHE A 397 -7.97 7.32 9.54
N GLY A 398 -8.10 7.09 10.83
CA GLY A 398 -8.54 8.05 11.81
C GLY A 398 -7.36 8.82 12.42
N ALA A 399 -7.30 10.12 12.16
CA ALA A 399 -6.22 11.01 12.62
C ALA A 399 -6.74 12.10 13.56
N LEU A 400 -5.93 12.42 14.58
CA LEU A 400 -6.15 13.60 15.43
C LEU A 400 -5.50 14.83 14.78
N PRO A 401 -6.01 16.05 15.06
CA PRO A 401 -5.42 17.29 14.56
C PRO A 401 -3.98 17.41 15.02
N ARG A 402 -3.16 18.04 14.18
CA ARG A 402 -1.80 18.39 14.56
C ARG A 402 -1.88 19.32 15.76
N LYS A 403 -1.16 19.01 16.84
CA LYS A 403 -0.93 19.98 17.92
C LYS A 403 -0.34 21.23 17.27
N ALA A 404 -0.95 22.38 17.47
CA ALA A 404 -0.37 23.65 17.06
C ALA A 404 1.06 23.69 17.64
N LYS A 405 2.07 23.87 16.78
CA LYS A 405 3.44 24.13 17.25
C LYS A 405 3.32 25.37 18.14
N GLY A 406 3.39 25.20 19.47
CA GLY A 406 3.52 26.33 20.38
C GLY A 406 4.66 27.19 19.87
N LYS A 407 4.47 28.52 19.79
CA LYS A 407 5.41 29.50 19.23
C LYS A 407 6.85 29.02 19.43
N LYS A 408 7.45 28.46 18.36
CA LYS A 408 8.88 28.12 18.37
C LYS A 408 9.63 29.43 18.57
N GLY A 409 10.37 29.53 19.67
CA GLY A 409 11.50 30.45 19.73
C GLY A 409 12.41 30.15 18.53
N ALA A 410 13.00 31.20 17.98
CA ALA A 410 13.65 31.24 16.66
C ALA A 410 14.96 30.43 16.54
N SER A 411 15.05 29.20 17.08
CA SER A 411 16.31 28.43 17.04
C SER A 411 16.21 26.94 16.76
N ASP A 412 15.04 26.35 16.55
CA ASP A 412 14.94 24.92 16.24
C ASP A 412 14.35 24.68 14.84
N ASP A 413 15.22 24.78 13.83
CA ASP A 413 14.97 24.26 12.48
C ASP A 413 14.81 22.74 12.56
N ASP A 414 13.57 22.29 12.35
CA ASP A 414 13.22 20.88 12.24
C ASP A 414 13.55 20.44 10.81
N PRO A 415 14.44 19.45 10.58
CA PRO A 415 14.94 19.12 9.25
C PRO A 415 13.93 18.39 8.34
N PHE A 416 12.64 18.40 8.68
CA PHE A 416 11.60 17.63 8.00
C PHE A 416 10.51 18.47 7.31
N ASP A 417 10.64 19.80 7.24
CA ASP A 417 9.75 20.70 6.47
C ASP A 417 10.38 21.11 5.11
N GLN A 418 10.94 20.16 4.34
CA GLN A 418 11.35 20.35 2.93
C GLN A 418 10.82 19.29 1.99
#